data_AF-A0A7I7QA95-F1
#
_entry.id   AF-A0A7I7QA95-F1
#
_cell.length_a   1.000
_cell.length_b   1.000
_cell.length_c   1.000
_cell.angle_alpha   90.00
_cell.angle_beta   90.00
_cell.angle_gamma   90.00
#
_symmetry.space_group_name_H-M   'P 1'
#
loop_
_entity.id
_entity.type
_entity.pdbx_description
1 polymer ?
#
loop_
_entity_poly.entity_id
_entity_poly.type
_entity_poly.pdbx_seq_one_letter_code
_entity_poly.pdbx_strand_id
1 'polypeptide(L)'
;MICAALTGLGGGNYAASLANVNAFYPQRLKGTALAINAGVGNLGVAVIQLAGLLALATAGHQAPYWVCAVYLVLLTAVGIAAALFMDNLEHGVELNHMRSTVFDRDTWVISLLYICTFGSWIGFSFAFGQVLQVNFGAHGESAAHASLHAAQIAFVGPLLGSLARIYGGRLADRRGGSRVTLGVLAGMIVGAGLLVGISTAGDRSGTTSSAAMVGYVIGFIVLFVLSGMGNGSVFKLIPSVFEARSRSLDVGEAERRRWSRAKSGSLIGICSAVGALGGVGINLALRESYLHGGTETSAYWLFLVSYVVAAIVTWRMYVRRPESTLPAPNSVLTPEPAPV
;
A
#
# COMPACT_ATOMS: atom_id res chain seq x y z
N MET A 1 -11.33 -12.01 -19.38
CA MET A 1 -10.26 -12.65 -18.60
C MET A 1 -8.88 -12.32 -19.11
N ILE A 2 -8.55 -12.52 -20.40
CA ILE A 2 -7.22 -12.21 -20.95
C ILE A 2 -6.85 -10.73 -20.77
N CYS A 3 -7.74 -9.79 -21.13
CA CYS A 3 -7.47 -8.35 -20.93
C CYS A 3 -7.21 -8.01 -19.45
N ALA A 4 -7.97 -8.59 -18.52
CA ALA A 4 -7.78 -8.38 -17.08
C ALA A 4 -6.45 -8.97 -16.57
N ALA A 5 -6.02 -10.12 -17.11
CA ALA A 5 -4.73 -10.71 -16.80
C ALA A 5 -3.57 -9.85 -17.33
N LEU A 6 -3.70 -9.34 -18.57
CA LEU A 6 -2.69 -8.46 -19.18
C LEU A 6 -2.59 -7.10 -18.48
N THR A 7 -3.72 -6.48 -18.10
CA THR A 7 -3.68 -5.23 -17.32
C THR A 7 -3.11 -5.44 -15.92
N GLY A 8 -3.28 -6.63 -15.35
CA GLY A 8 -2.66 -7.05 -14.08
C GLY A 8 -1.13 -7.04 -14.12
N LEU A 9 -0.50 -7.27 -15.28
CA LEU A 9 0.96 -7.20 -15.42
C LEU A 9 1.51 -5.81 -15.07
N GLY A 10 0.72 -4.75 -15.28
CA GLY A 10 1.09 -3.38 -14.89
C GLY A 10 1.37 -3.22 -13.40
N GLY A 11 0.79 -4.08 -12.54
CA GLY A 11 1.10 -4.09 -11.10
C GLY A 11 2.55 -4.50 -10.80
N GLY A 12 3.17 -5.30 -11.67
CA GLY A 12 4.58 -5.69 -11.55
C GLY A 12 5.54 -4.51 -11.74
N ASN A 13 5.16 -3.52 -12.55
CA ASN A 13 5.96 -2.32 -12.79
C ASN A 13 6.22 -1.53 -11.50
N TYR A 14 5.32 -1.61 -10.53
CA TYR A 14 5.48 -0.97 -9.23
C TYR A 14 6.69 -1.52 -8.46
N ALA A 15 6.81 -2.85 -8.39
CA ALA A 15 7.93 -3.52 -7.73
C ALA A 15 9.25 -3.24 -8.45
N ALA A 16 9.25 -3.30 -9.79
CA ALA A 16 10.41 -3.00 -10.62
C ALA A 16 10.88 -1.53 -10.46
N SER A 17 9.94 -0.58 -10.48
CA SER A 17 10.22 0.85 -10.29
C SER A 17 10.86 1.14 -8.93
N LEU A 18 10.35 0.53 -7.85
CA LEU A 18 10.93 0.72 -6.51
C LEU A 18 12.31 0.10 -6.37
N ALA A 19 12.51 -1.09 -6.94
CA ALA A 19 13.83 -1.70 -6.99
C ALA A 19 14.83 -0.82 -7.74
N ASN A 20 14.42 -0.23 -8.87
CA ASN A 20 15.23 0.69 -9.65
C ASN A 20 15.61 1.94 -8.86
N VAL A 21 14.64 2.67 -8.30
CA VAL A 21 14.90 3.90 -7.51
C VAL A 21 15.79 3.63 -6.29
N ASN A 22 15.65 2.46 -5.65
CA ASN A 22 16.53 2.08 -4.53
C ASN A 22 18.01 1.95 -4.93
N ALA A 23 18.31 1.67 -6.20
CA ALA A 23 19.68 1.55 -6.70
C ALA A 23 20.34 2.92 -7.00
N PHE A 24 19.57 3.90 -7.48
CA PHE A 24 20.09 5.22 -7.88
C PHE A 24 20.42 6.17 -6.72
N TYR A 25 19.70 6.10 -5.60
CA TYR A 25 19.83 7.11 -4.54
C TYR A 25 20.75 6.68 -3.38
N PRO A 26 21.54 7.60 -2.80
CA PRO A 26 22.33 7.31 -1.59
C PRO A 26 21.43 7.17 -0.36
N GLN A 27 21.89 6.42 0.66
CA GLN A 27 21.09 6.03 1.85
C GLN A 27 20.33 7.19 2.50
N ARG A 28 20.96 8.38 2.60
CA ARG A 28 20.37 9.58 3.18
C ARG A 28 19.12 10.11 2.43
N LEU A 29 19.03 9.87 1.12
CA LEU A 29 17.94 10.36 0.25
C LEU A 29 16.93 9.25 -0.11
N LYS A 30 17.31 7.98 0.05
CA LYS A 30 16.49 6.83 -0.36
C LYS A 30 15.09 6.85 0.21
N GLY A 31 14.97 7.20 1.50
CA GLY A 31 13.67 7.26 2.17
C GLY A 31 12.70 8.22 1.47
N THR A 32 13.20 9.40 1.09
CA THR A 32 12.40 10.42 0.38
C THR A 32 12.16 10.02 -1.07
N ALA A 33 13.17 9.52 -1.77
CA ALA A 33 13.05 9.10 -3.17
C ALA A 33 12.03 7.95 -3.35
N LEU A 34 12.09 6.92 -2.50
CA LEU A 34 11.13 5.83 -2.50
C LEU A 34 9.73 6.29 -2.10
N ALA A 35 9.63 7.20 -1.13
CA ALA A 35 8.33 7.75 -0.71
C ALA A 35 7.68 8.58 -1.81
N ILE A 36 8.44 9.40 -2.55
CA ILE A 36 7.93 10.18 -3.68
C ILE A 36 7.57 9.25 -4.84
N ASN A 37 8.47 8.37 -5.27
CA ASN A 37 8.21 7.43 -6.37
C ASN A 37 6.95 6.59 -6.12
N ALA A 38 6.85 6.01 -4.92
CA ALA A 38 5.71 5.19 -4.55
C ALA A 38 4.43 6.01 -4.32
N GLY A 39 4.54 7.19 -3.70
CA GLY A 39 3.40 8.05 -3.41
C GLY A 39 2.79 8.65 -4.66
N VAL A 40 3.63 9.20 -5.55
CA VAL A 40 3.20 9.74 -6.85
C VAL A 40 2.73 8.62 -7.77
N GLY A 41 3.41 7.46 -7.79
CA GLY A 41 2.94 6.30 -8.54
C GLY A 41 1.53 5.86 -8.13
N ASN A 42 1.22 5.86 -6.83
CA ASN A 42 -0.10 5.52 -6.32
C ASN A 42 -1.19 6.54 -6.70
N LEU A 43 -0.85 7.82 -6.90
CA LEU A 43 -1.80 8.83 -7.40
C LEU A 43 -2.36 8.48 -8.78
N GLY A 44 -1.64 7.66 -9.57
CA GLY A 44 -2.12 7.15 -10.84
C GLY A 44 -3.49 6.47 -10.76
N VAL A 45 -3.81 5.82 -9.62
CA VAL A 45 -5.14 5.22 -9.39
C VAL A 45 -6.25 6.27 -9.34
N ALA A 46 -6.03 7.39 -8.65
CA ALA A 46 -7.00 8.48 -8.61
C ALA A 46 -7.12 9.16 -9.98
N VAL A 47 -6.00 9.38 -10.66
CA VAL A 47 -5.98 10.01 -11.99
C VAL A 47 -6.73 9.16 -13.01
N ILE A 48 -6.54 7.84 -13.03
CA ILE A 48 -7.26 6.98 -13.98
C ILE A 48 -8.74 6.86 -13.63
N GLN A 49 -9.12 6.94 -12.35
CA GLN A 49 -10.52 7.02 -11.94
C GLN A 49 -11.17 8.35 -12.38
N LEU A 50 -10.45 9.46 -12.35
CA LEU A 50 -10.91 10.74 -12.91
C LEU A 50 -11.04 10.70 -14.43
N ALA A 51 -10.09 10.06 -15.13
CA ALA A 51 -10.21 9.83 -16.57
C ALA A 51 -11.42 8.93 -16.90
N GLY A 52 -11.68 7.91 -16.07
CA GLY A 52 -12.88 7.09 -16.14
C GLY A 52 -14.15 7.91 -15.94
N LEU A 53 -14.19 8.77 -14.92
CA LEU A 53 -15.30 9.70 -14.69
C LEU A 53 -15.53 10.61 -15.91
N LEU A 54 -14.48 11.18 -16.48
CA LEU A 54 -14.58 12.03 -17.67
C LEU A 54 -15.14 11.26 -18.88
N ALA A 55 -14.67 10.03 -19.09
CA ALA A 55 -15.16 9.16 -20.16
C ALA A 55 -16.65 8.81 -19.94
N LEU A 56 -17.06 8.50 -18.71
CA LEU A 56 -18.45 8.25 -18.36
C LEU A 56 -19.34 9.48 -18.60
N ALA A 57 -18.85 10.67 -18.25
CA ALA A 57 -19.60 11.92 -18.39
C ALA A 57 -19.74 12.39 -19.85
N THR A 58 -18.78 12.07 -20.73
CA THR A 58 -18.75 12.57 -22.12
C THR A 58 -19.16 11.54 -23.16
N ALA A 59 -18.65 10.31 -23.06
CA ALA A 59 -18.89 9.22 -24.00
C ALA A 59 -19.93 8.20 -23.50
N GLY A 60 -20.37 8.34 -22.24
CA GLY A 60 -21.35 7.45 -21.62
C GLY A 60 -20.76 6.11 -21.15
N HIS A 61 -21.57 5.35 -20.42
CA HIS A 61 -21.19 4.07 -19.81
C HIS A 61 -20.86 2.95 -20.81
N GLN A 62 -21.19 3.14 -22.10
CA GLN A 62 -20.96 2.15 -23.15
C GLN A 62 -19.59 2.27 -23.85
N ALA A 63 -18.80 3.28 -23.51
CA ALA A 63 -17.51 3.53 -24.15
C ALA A 63 -16.30 3.47 -23.19
N PRO A 64 -16.14 2.39 -22.38
CA PRO A 64 -15.03 2.28 -21.42
C PRO A 64 -13.65 2.18 -22.11
N TYR A 65 -13.62 1.82 -23.40
CA TYR A 65 -12.40 1.72 -24.20
C TYR A 65 -11.64 3.05 -24.34
N TRP A 66 -12.29 4.20 -24.14
CA TRP A 66 -11.61 5.50 -24.10
C TRP A 66 -10.59 5.59 -22.96
N VAL A 67 -10.88 4.98 -21.81
CA VAL A 67 -9.93 4.90 -20.70
C VAL A 67 -8.70 4.10 -21.11
N CYS A 68 -8.90 2.98 -21.81
CA CYS A 68 -7.81 2.18 -22.35
C CYS A 68 -6.99 2.95 -23.39
N ALA A 69 -7.63 3.70 -24.29
CA ALA A 69 -6.96 4.50 -25.31
C ALA A 69 -6.07 5.59 -24.69
N VAL A 70 -6.59 6.35 -23.72
CA VAL A 70 -5.80 7.35 -22.97
C VAL A 70 -4.61 6.69 -22.29
N TYR A 71 -4.84 5.53 -21.65
CA TYR A 71 -3.78 4.79 -20.97
C TYR A 71 -2.70 4.29 -21.92
N LEU A 72 -3.06 3.80 -23.12
CA LEU A 72 -2.12 3.35 -24.15
C LEU A 72 -1.23 4.49 -24.64
N VAL A 73 -1.79 5.69 -24.85
CA VAL A 73 -1.02 6.88 -25.26
C VAL A 73 -0.03 7.28 -24.17
N LEU A 74 -0.48 7.32 -22.91
CA LEU A 74 0.38 7.66 -21.77
C LEU A 74 1.50 6.64 -21.58
N LEU A 75 1.20 5.34 -21.66
CA LEU A 75 2.21 4.28 -21.57
C LEU A 75 3.24 4.37 -22.71
N THR A 76 2.79 4.68 -23.93
CA THR A 76 3.70 4.85 -25.07
C THR A 76 4.62 6.03 -24.86
N ALA A 77 4.07 7.18 -24.44
CA ALA A 77 4.86 8.38 -24.16
C ALA A 77 5.89 8.14 -23.04
N VAL A 78 5.47 7.51 -21.94
CA VAL A 78 6.37 7.15 -20.83
C VAL A 78 7.41 6.12 -21.26
N GLY A 79 7.04 5.14 -22.10
CA GLY A 79 7.97 4.15 -22.65
C GLY A 79 9.06 4.79 -23.52
N ILE A 80 8.68 5.74 -24.39
CA ILE A 80 9.63 6.52 -25.19
C ILE A 80 10.52 7.37 -24.29
N ALA A 81 9.94 8.07 -23.32
CA ALA A 81 10.71 8.89 -22.39
C ALA A 81 11.70 8.05 -21.56
N ALA A 82 11.28 6.87 -21.09
CA ALA A 82 12.17 5.97 -20.37
C ALA A 82 13.34 5.50 -21.26
N ALA A 83 13.08 5.18 -22.53
CA ALA A 83 14.12 4.76 -23.48
C ALA A 83 15.12 5.88 -23.81
N LEU A 84 14.69 7.14 -23.80
CA LEU A 84 15.53 8.29 -24.15
C LEU A 84 16.27 8.91 -22.97
N PHE A 85 15.72 8.82 -21.75
CA PHE A 85 16.19 9.60 -20.60
C PHE A 85 16.61 8.76 -19.37
N MET A 86 16.38 7.44 -19.33
CA MET A 86 16.81 6.62 -18.20
C MET A 86 18.17 5.95 -18.46
N ASP A 87 19.06 6.06 -17.47
CA ASP A 87 20.35 5.38 -17.46
C ASP A 87 20.25 3.94 -16.93
N ASN A 88 21.22 3.10 -17.30
CA ASN A 88 21.38 1.76 -16.75
C ASN A 88 22.52 1.71 -15.74
N LEU A 89 22.33 0.97 -14.65
CA LEU A 89 23.38 0.71 -13.66
C LEU A 89 23.98 -0.68 -13.90
N GLU A 90 25.30 -0.79 -13.84
CA GLU A 90 26.03 -2.05 -14.07
C GLU A 90 25.84 -3.10 -12.95
N HIS A 91 25.30 -2.71 -11.80
CA HIS A 91 25.11 -3.59 -10.64
C HIS A 91 23.72 -4.23 -10.64
N GLY A 92 23.63 -5.49 -11.10
CA GLY A 92 22.39 -6.26 -11.15
C GLY A 92 21.94 -6.85 -9.80
N VAL A 93 20.67 -7.23 -9.72
CA VAL A 93 20.09 -7.95 -8.57
C VAL A 93 20.61 -9.38 -8.56
N GLU A 94 21.33 -9.78 -7.51
CA GLU A 94 21.83 -11.15 -7.37
C GLU A 94 20.71 -12.13 -6.97
N LEU A 95 20.43 -13.14 -7.82
CA LEU A 95 19.37 -14.15 -7.58
C LEU A 95 19.52 -14.89 -6.24
N ASN A 96 20.75 -15.11 -5.77
CA ASN A 96 21.02 -15.81 -4.52
C ASN A 96 20.52 -15.03 -3.29
N HIS A 97 20.61 -13.69 -3.32
CA HIS A 97 20.06 -12.83 -2.28
C HIS A 97 18.52 -12.86 -2.28
N MET A 98 17.91 -12.92 -3.46
CA MET A 98 16.45 -13.04 -3.58
C MET A 98 15.94 -14.36 -3.01
N ARG A 99 16.56 -15.50 -3.37
CA ARG A 99 16.18 -16.83 -2.87
C ARG A 99 16.27 -16.92 -1.35
N SER A 100 17.37 -16.48 -0.76
CA SER A 100 17.55 -16.55 0.70
C SER A 100 16.56 -15.67 1.47
N THR A 101 16.07 -14.59 0.85
CA THR A 101 15.08 -13.68 1.48
C THR A 101 13.72 -14.34 1.65
N VAL A 102 13.32 -15.25 0.76
CA VAL A 102 12.04 -15.98 0.87
C VAL A 102 11.98 -16.87 2.10
N PHE A 103 13.14 -17.36 2.57
CA PHE A 103 13.23 -18.20 3.76
C PHE A 103 13.36 -17.40 5.06
N ASP A 104 13.47 -16.08 5.00
CA ASP A 104 13.53 -15.23 6.17
C ASP A 104 12.13 -15.07 6.79
N ARG A 105 12.00 -15.27 8.11
CA ARG A 105 10.72 -15.13 8.83
C ARG A 105 10.12 -13.72 8.69
N ASP A 106 10.96 -12.69 8.75
CA ASP A 106 10.52 -11.29 8.60
C ASP A 106 9.87 -11.02 7.24
N THR A 107 10.24 -11.78 6.21
CA THR A 107 9.66 -11.63 4.88
C THR A 107 8.17 -11.88 4.87
N TRP A 108 7.73 -12.98 5.49
CA TRP A 108 6.32 -13.36 5.55
C TRP A 108 5.53 -12.46 6.50
N VAL A 109 6.14 -12.09 7.62
CA VAL A 109 5.52 -11.19 8.59
C VAL A 109 5.30 -9.81 7.99
N ILE A 110 6.31 -9.22 7.38
CA ILE A 110 6.20 -7.91 6.74
C ILE A 110 5.25 -7.97 5.54
N SER A 111 5.26 -9.07 4.77
CA SER A 111 4.30 -9.28 3.69
C SER A 111 2.85 -9.30 4.19
N LEU A 112 2.57 -9.91 5.34
CA LEU A 112 1.25 -9.86 5.98
C LEU A 112 0.84 -8.42 6.34
N LEU A 113 1.76 -7.65 6.94
CA LEU A 113 1.50 -6.23 7.24
C LEU A 113 1.25 -5.43 5.97
N TYR A 114 1.95 -5.79 4.90
CA TYR A 114 1.82 -5.14 3.60
C TYR A 114 0.51 -5.51 2.90
N ILE A 115 0.02 -6.74 3.02
CA ILE A 115 -1.35 -7.13 2.64
C ILE A 115 -2.38 -6.29 3.40
N CYS A 116 -2.22 -6.15 4.71
CA CYS A 116 -3.17 -5.39 5.54
C CYS A 116 -3.15 -3.89 5.27
N THR A 117 -2.09 -3.36 4.68
CA THR A 117 -1.95 -1.92 4.37
C THR A 117 -2.10 -1.67 2.87
N PHE A 118 -1.08 -1.94 2.06
CA PHE A 118 -1.16 -1.78 0.61
C PHE A 118 -2.27 -2.61 -0.04
N GLY A 119 -2.41 -3.88 0.35
CA GLY A 119 -3.47 -4.75 -0.15
C GLY A 119 -4.86 -4.19 0.17
N SER A 120 -5.02 -3.60 1.36
CA SER A 120 -6.23 -2.87 1.72
C SER A 120 -6.47 -1.63 0.88
N TRP A 121 -5.45 -0.77 0.72
CA TRP A 121 -5.55 0.42 -0.10
C TRP A 121 -5.94 0.11 -1.56
N ILE A 122 -5.27 -0.85 -2.20
CA ILE A 122 -5.57 -1.20 -3.61
C ILE A 122 -6.90 -1.97 -3.72
N GLY A 123 -7.21 -2.85 -2.77
CA GLY A 123 -8.46 -3.60 -2.75
C GLY A 123 -9.67 -2.69 -2.62
N PHE A 124 -9.63 -1.74 -1.67
CA PHE A 124 -10.66 -0.71 -1.54
C PHE A 124 -10.72 0.19 -2.77
N SER A 125 -9.59 0.50 -3.42
CA SER A 125 -9.57 1.30 -4.65
C SER A 125 -10.43 0.68 -5.77
N PHE A 126 -10.48 -0.65 -5.86
CA PHE A 126 -11.33 -1.35 -6.83
C PHE A 126 -12.77 -1.52 -6.33
N ALA A 127 -12.94 -1.84 -5.05
CA ALA A 127 -14.25 -2.21 -4.51
C ALA A 127 -15.13 -1.01 -4.16
N PHE A 128 -14.56 0.11 -3.71
CA PHE A 128 -15.33 1.23 -3.16
C PHE A 128 -16.31 1.84 -4.15
N GLY A 129 -15.87 2.06 -5.41
CA GLY A 129 -16.76 2.56 -6.46
C GLY A 129 -17.93 1.61 -6.73
N GLN A 130 -17.68 0.30 -6.71
CA GLN A 130 -18.73 -0.71 -6.88
C GLN A 130 -19.71 -0.71 -5.71
N VAL A 131 -19.22 -0.62 -4.47
CA VAL A 131 -20.08 -0.54 -3.27
C VAL A 131 -20.99 0.69 -3.34
N LEU A 132 -20.46 1.85 -3.75
CA LEU A 132 -21.27 3.06 -3.95
C LEU A 132 -22.33 2.87 -5.04
N GLN A 133 -21.95 2.31 -6.19
CA GLN A 133 -22.86 2.09 -7.31
C GLN A 133 -24.02 1.16 -6.94
N VAL A 134 -23.74 0.06 -6.22
CA VAL A 134 -24.77 -0.88 -5.73
C VAL A 134 -25.72 -0.17 -4.77
N ASN A 135 -25.18 0.61 -3.83
CA ASN A 135 -25.99 1.37 -2.89
C ASN A 135 -26.85 2.44 -3.57
N PHE A 136 -26.32 3.21 -4.52
CA PHE A 136 -27.12 4.21 -5.28
C PHE A 136 -28.22 3.55 -6.11
N GLY A 137 -27.93 2.42 -6.75
CA GLY A 137 -28.94 1.62 -7.48
C GLY A 137 -30.06 1.12 -6.56
N ALA A 138 -29.73 0.69 -5.34
CA ALA A 138 -30.72 0.28 -4.35
C ALA A 138 -31.64 1.44 -3.89
N HIS A 139 -31.20 2.70 -4.04
CA HIS A 139 -32.01 3.89 -3.76
C HIS A 139 -32.82 4.38 -4.98
N GLY A 140 -32.88 3.59 -6.05
CA GLY A 140 -33.73 3.87 -7.22
C GLY A 140 -33.05 4.70 -8.32
N GLU A 141 -31.73 4.95 -8.22
CA GLU A 141 -31.01 5.56 -9.32
C GLU A 141 -30.89 4.60 -10.52
N SER A 142 -30.98 5.13 -11.74
CA SER A 142 -30.69 4.34 -12.93
C SER A 142 -29.20 3.95 -12.95
N ALA A 143 -28.86 2.85 -13.62
CA ALA A 143 -27.49 2.36 -13.68
C ALA A 143 -26.49 3.42 -14.18
N ALA A 144 -26.91 4.29 -15.11
CA ALA A 144 -26.07 5.38 -15.62
C ALA A 144 -25.79 6.45 -14.56
N HIS A 145 -26.81 6.88 -13.81
CA HIS A 145 -26.66 7.89 -12.76
C HIS A 145 -25.86 7.34 -11.57
N ALA A 146 -26.17 6.12 -11.13
CA ALA A 146 -25.45 5.45 -10.04
C ALA A 146 -23.95 5.30 -10.35
N SER A 147 -23.61 4.95 -11.60
CA SER A 147 -22.21 4.85 -12.05
C SER A 147 -21.51 6.21 -12.03
N LEU A 148 -22.20 7.27 -12.48
CA LEU A 148 -21.64 8.62 -12.53
C LEU A 148 -21.41 9.17 -11.11
N HIS A 149 -22.40 9.08 -10.23
CA HIS A 149 -22.28 9.52 -8.83
C HIS A 149 -21.22 8.72 -8.07
N ALA A 150 -21.14 7.41 -8.27
CA ALA A 150 -20.08 6.60 -7.68
C ALA A 150 -18.69 7.06 -8.17
N ALA A 151 -18.52 7.31 -9.47
CA ALA A 151 -17.26 7.77 -10.04
C ALA A 151 -16.84 9.17 -9.56
N GLN A 152 -17.81 10.06 -9.26
CA GLN A 152 -17.56 11.38 -8.67
C GLN A 152 -16.98 11.32 -7.25
N ILE A 153 -17.14 10.21 -6.54
CA ILE A 153 -16.69 10.04 -5.16
C ILE A 153 -15.51 9.07 -5.06
N ALA A 154 -15.49 8.03 -5.89
CA ALA A 154 -14.56 6.90 -5.78
C ALA A 154 -13.08 7.32 -5.77
N PHE A 155 -12.70 8.32 -6.58
CA PHE A 155 -11.32 8.79 -6.70
C PHE A 155 -10.75 9.41 -5.41
N VAL A 156 -11.62 9.91 -4.53
CA VAL A 156 -11.23 10.57 -3.27
C VAL A 156 -10.48 9.60 -2.36
N GLY A 157 -10.92 8.34 -2.28
CA GLY A 157 -10.29 7.33 -1.45
C GLY A 157 -8.83 7.07 -1.84
N PRO A 158 -8.55 6.63 -3.07
CA PRO A 158 -7.18 6.40 -3.55
C PRO A 158 -6.31 7.67 -3.51
N LEU A 159 -6.88 8.84 -3.81
CA LEU A 159 -6.19 10.13 -3.72
C LEU A 159 -5.69 10.41 -2.30
N LEU A 160 -6.61 10.38 -1.32
CA LEU A 160 -6.29 10.66 0.08
C LEU A 160 -5.34 9.59 0.64
N GLY A 161 -5.56 8.31 0.32
CA GLY A 161 -4.64 7.24 0.72
C GLY A 161 -3.23 7.41 0.17
N SER A 162 -3.08 7.85 -1.08
CA SER A 162 -1.78 8.10 -1.70
C SER A 162 -1.04 9.28 -1.05
N LEU A 163 -1.74 10.36 -0.74
CA LEU A 163 -1.17 11.50 0.01
C LEU A 163 -0.80 11.09 1.43
N ALA A 164 -1.69 10.34 2.10
CA ALA A 164 -1.49 9.85 3.44
C ALA A 164 -0.29 8.89 3.54
N ARG A 165 0.03 8.15 2.47
CA ARG A 165 1.26 7.34 2.38
C ARG A 165 2.52 8.17 2.57
N ILE A 166 2.62 9.33 1.92
CA ILE A 166 3.79 10.23 2.05
C ILE A 166 3.90 10.70 3.51
N TYR A 167 2.78 11.06 4.12
CA TYR A 167 2.74 11.48 5.52
C TYR A 167 3.09 10.34 6.49
N GLY A 168 2.56 9.13 6.28
CA GLY A 168 2.86 7.95 7.09
C GLY A 168 4.33 7.59 7.08
N GLY A 169 4.99 7.70 5.92
CA GLY A 169 6.45 7.55 5.80
C GLY A 169 7.23 8.59 6.60
N ARG A 170 6.86 9.88 6.49
CA ARG A 170 7.48 10.98 7.27
C ARG A 170 7.27 10.82 8.78
N LEU A 171 6.11 10.33 9.19
CA LEU A 171 5.80 10.07 10.59
C LEU A 171 6.63 8.90 11.12
N ALA A 172 6.78 7.84 10.32
CA ALA A 172 7.64 6.69 10.62
C ALA A 172 9.12 7.08 10.73
N ASP A 173 9.59 8.05 9.95
CA ASP A 173 10.95 8.60 10.09
C ASP A 173 11.19 9.25 11.45
N ARG A 174 10.16 9.85 12.06
CA ARG A 174 10.27 10.55 13.36
C ARG A 174 10.01 9.67 14.57
N ARG A 175 9.08 8.72 14.46
CA ARG A 175 8.59 7.93 15.61
C ARG A 175 8.90 6.42 15.51
N GLY A 176 9.57 6.00 14.44
CA GLY A 176 9.88 4.61 14.14
C GLY A 176 8.76 3.92 13.36
N GLY A 177 9.13 3.13 12.34
CA GLY A 177 8.19 2.43 11.47
C GLY A 177 7.21 1.52 12.23
N SER A 178 7.71 0.68 13.14
CA SER A 178 6.90 -0.30 13.86
C SER A 178 5.80 0.31 14.73
N ARG A 179 6.12 1.39 15.46
CA ARG A 179 5.17 2.11 16.32
C ARG A 179 4.06 2.79 15.51
N VAL A 180 4.44 3.42 14.39
CA VAL A 180 3.47 4.06 13.49
C VAL A 180 2.58 3.01 12.83
N THR A 181 3.15 1.90 12.35
CA THR A 181 2.37 0.79 11.78
C THR A 181 1.35 0.24 12.78
N LEU A 182 1.75 0.05 14.05
CA LEU A 182 0.83 -0.42 15.09
C LEU A 182 -0.32 0.58 15.34
N GLY A 183 -0.02 1.88 15.44
CA GLY A 183 -1.03 2.91 15.61
C GLY A 183 -2.00 2.99 14.42
N VAL A 184 -1.48 2.85 13.19
CA VAL A 184 -2.31 2.76 11.99
C VAL A 184 -3.22 1.54 12.02
N LEU A 185 -2.68 0.35 12.33
CA LEU A 185 -3.47 -0.88 12.40
C LEU A 185 -4.56 -0.79 13.47
N ALA A 186 -4.27 -0.17 14.62
CA ALA A 186 -5.28 0.12 15.64
C ALA A 186 -6.40 1.03 15.10
N GLY A 187 -6.04 2.08 14.35
CA GLY A 187 -7.03 2.91 13.65
C GLY A 187 -7.85 2.12 12.62
N MET A 188 -7.22 1.21 11.87
CA MET A 188 -7.89 0.38 10.87
C MET A 188 -8.88 -0.60 11.51
N ILE A 189 -8.57 -1.11 12.70
CA ILE A 189 -9.50 -1.92 13.51
C ILE A 189 -10.74 -1.09 13.88
N VAL A 190 -10.57 0.15 14.32
CA VAL A 190 -11.70 1.05 14.62
C VAL A 190 -12.51 1.36 13.36
N GLY A 191 -11.85 1.67 12.24
CA GLY A 191 -12.52 1.94 10.97
C GLY A 191 -13.30 0.75 10.42
N ALA A 192 -12.72 -0.45 10.47
CA ALA A 192 -13.40 -1.68 10.08
C ALA A 192 -14.55 -2.02 11.04
N GLY A 193 -14.37 -1.81 12.35
CA GLY A 193 -15.42 -1.99 13.35
C GLY A 193 -16.60 -1.04 13.14
N LEU A 194 -16.35 0.19 12.70
CA LEU A 194 -17.38 1.14 12.31
C LEU A 194 -18.19 0.61 11.11
N LEU A 195 -17.53 0.13 10.06
CA LEU A 195 -18.20 -0.47 8.90
C LEU A 195 -19.03 -1.69 9.28
N VAL A 196 -18.49 -2.57 10.12
CA VAL A 196 -19.23 -3.73 10.68
C VAL A 196 -20.47 -3.26 11.44
N GLY A 197 -20.34 -2.24 12.29
CA GLY A 197 -21.45 -1.71 13.09
C GLY A 197 -22.57 -1.12 12.24
N ILE A 198 -22.20 -0.31 11.24
CA ILE A 198 -23.16 0.29 10.28
C ILE A 198 -23.86 -0.81 9.48
N SER A 199 -23.10 -1.76 8.95
CA SER A 199 -23.63 -2.86 8.13
C SER A 199 -24.57 -3.76 8.92
N THR A 200 -24.17 -4.15 10.13
CA THR A 200 -25.02 -4.98 11.00
C THR A 200 -26.30 -4.25 11.43
N ALA A 201 -26.24 -2.92 11.60
CA ALA A 201 -27.43 -2.13 11.92
C ALA A 201 -28.39 -2.02 10.73
N GLY A 202 -27.85 -1.79 9.51
CA GLY A 202 -28.61 -1.74 8.26
C GLY A 202 -29.29 -3.07 7.93
N ASP A 203 -28.59 -4.19 8.12
CA ASP A 203 -29.11 -5.54 7.91
C ASP A 203 -30.33 -5.82 8.81
N ARG A 204 -30.34 -5.29 10.04
CA ARG A 204 -31.47 -5.45 10.99
C ARG A 204 -32.67 -4.56 10.67
N SER A 205 -32.45 -3.36 10.14
CA SER A 205 -33.52 -2.40 9.83
C SER A 205 -34.17 -2.63 8.47
N GLY A 206 -33.59 -3.48 7.61
CA GLY A 206 -34.12 -3.80 6.27
C GLY A 206 -34.19 -2.60 5.32
N THR A 207 -33.61 -1.47 5.72
CA THR A 207 -33.65 -0.19 5.00
C THR A 207 -32.26 0.45 5.09
N THR A 208 -31.63 0.65 3.93
CA THR A 208 -30.39 1.42 3.85
C THR A 208 -30.75 2.90 3.94
N SER A 209 -30.57 3.50 5.12
CA SER A 209 -30.77 4.94 5.29
C SER A 209 -29.66 5.71 4.59
N SER A 210 -29.94 6.92 4.10
CA SER A 210 -28.92 7.86 3.60
C SER A 210 -27.80 8.12 4.64
N ALA A 211 -28.13 8.02 5.94
CA ALA A 211 -27.14 8.11 7.01
C ALA A 211 -26.14 6.93 7.01
N ALA A 212 -26.58 5.72 6.66
CA ALA A 212 -25.72 4.55 6.54
C ALA A 212 -24.73 4.71 5.37
N MET A 213 -25.21 5.24 4.23
CA MET A 213 -24.36 5.56 3.08
C MET A 213 -23.25 6.56 3.42
N VAL A 214 -23.58 7.64 4.14
CA VAL A 214 -22.59 8.60 4.63
C VAL A 214 -21.59 7.92 5.57
N GLY A 215 -22.08 7.04 6.46
CA GLY A 215 -21.24 6.25 7.34
C GLY A 215 -20.27 5.33 6.59
N TYR A 216 -20.71 4.66 5.52
CA TYR A 216 -19.86 3.83 4.67
C TYR A 216 -18.78 4.66 3.98
N VAL A 217 -19.14 5.79 3.36
CA VAL A 217 -18.19 6.70 2.73
C VAL A 217 -17.12 7.13 3.73
N ILE A 218 -17.52 7.61 4.92
CA ILE A 218 -16.58 8.04 5.95
C ILE A 218 -15.69 6.88 6.39
N GLY A 219 -16.26 5.70 6.65
CA GLY A 219 -15.51 4.52 7.09
C GLY A 219 -14.47 4.07 6.05
N PHE A 220 -14.85 4.00 4.78
CA PHE A 220 -13.92 3.68 3.69
C PHE A 220 -12.84 4.75 3.52
N ILE A 221 -13.17 6.05 3.57
CA ILE A 221 -12.18 7.13 3.48
C ILE A 221 -11.18 7.05 4.64
N VAL A 222 -11.64 6.79 5.86
CA VAL A 222 -10.77 6.56 7.02
C VAL A 222 -9.85 5.36 6.76
N LEU A 223 -10.38 4.24 6.27
CA LEU A 223 -9.57 3.07 5.93
C LEU A 223 -8.59 3.33 4.79
N PHE A 224 -8.93 4.12 3.76
CA PHE A 224 -8.03 4.54 2.69
C PHE A 224 -6.86 5.36 3.22
N VAL A 225 -7.14 6.36 4.05
CA VAL A 225 -6.12 7.23 4.66
C VAL A 225 -5.20 6.39 5.54
N LEU A 226 -5.76 5.56 6.41
CA LEU A 226 -4.98 4.72 7.32
C LEU A 226 -4.17 3.65 6.58
N SER A 227 -4.77 2.92 5.66
CA SER A 227 -4.05 1.93 4.84
C SER A 227 -2.92 2.57 4.03
N GLY A 228 -3.16 3.78 3.51
CA GLY A 228 -2.14 4.63 2.89
C GLY A 228 -0.99 4.96 3.84
N MET A 229 -1.28 5.51 5.02
CA MET A 229 -0.27 5.79 6.05
C MET A 229 0.51 4.53 6.45
N GLY A 230 -0.20 3.43 6.63
CA GLY A 230 0.35 2.12 6.98
C GLY A 230 1.36 1.66 5.96
N ASN A 231 1.03 1.79 4.69
CA ASN A 231 1.92 1.47 3.58
C ASN A 231 3.24 2.26 3.67
N GLY A 232 3.16 3.58 3.89
CA GLY A 232 4.34 4.41 4.12
C GLY A 232 5.18 3.97 5.33
N SER A 233 4.52 3.58 6.43
CA SER A 233 5.22 3.14 7.65
C SER A 233 5.89 1.77 7.52
N VAL A 234 5.26 0.81 6.84
CA VAL A 234 5.81 -0.53 6.59
C VAL A 234 7.03 -0.46 5.68
N PHE A 235 7.04 0.45 4.70
CA PHE A 235 8.23 0.69 3.87
C PHE A 235 9.43 1.21 4.65
N LYS A 236 9.21 1.90 5.77
CA LYS A 236 10.29 2.32 6.68
C LYS A 236 10.72 1.21 7.64
N LEU A 237 9.81 0.28 7.94
CA LEU A 237 10.10 -0.92 8.73
C LEU A 237 11.05 -1.89 8.00
N ILE A 238 10.88 -2.09 6.69
CA ILE A 238 11.70 -3.03 5.91
C ILE A 238 13.22 -2.79 6.05
N PRO A 239 13.77 -1.60 5.70
CA PRO A 239 15.21 -1.38 5.75
C PRO A 239 15.74 -1.34 7.19
N SER A 240 14.96 -0.87 8.17
CA SER A 240 15.40 -0.82 9.57
C SER A 240 15.59 -2.22 10.16
N VAL A 241 14.70 -3.16 9.85
CA VAL A 241 14.82 -4.57 10.29
C VAL A 241 16.11 -5.21 9.77
N PHE A 242 16.42 -5.06 8.48
CA PHE A 242 17.65 -5.64 7.92
C PHE A 242 18.91 -4.87 8.31
N GLU A 243 18.84 -3.56 8.54
CA GLU A 243 19.95 -2.80 9.11
C GLU A 243 20.29 -3.28 10.52
N ALA A 244 19.28 -3.48 11.38
CA ALA A 244 19.46 -4.05 12.70
C ALA A 244 20.06 -5.46 12.64
N ARG A 245 19.55 -6.32 11.75
CA ARG A 245 20.08 -7.68 11.57
C ARG A 245 21.49 -7.71 10.97
N SER A 246 21.85 -6.75 10.12
CA SER A 246 23.21 -6.66 9.60
C SER A 246 24.25 -6.50 10.70
N ARG A 247 23.87 -5.96 11.87
CA ARG A 247 24.76 -5.79 13.04
C ARG A 247 25.23 -7.09 13.66
N SER A 248 24.52 -8.19 13.45
CA SER A 248 24.94 -9.51 13.94
C SER A 248 25.87 -10.25 12.96
N LEU A 249 26.18 -9.65 11.79
CA LEU A 249 27.12 -10.24 10.84
C LEU A 249 28.54 -9.81 11.19
N ASP A 250 29.45 -10.77 11.29
CA ASP A 250 30.88 -10.55 11.52
C ASP A 250 31.61 -10.27 10.19
N VAL A 251 31.22 -9.18 9.53
CA VAL A 251 31.80 -8.73 8.26
C VAL A 251 32.04 -7.22 8.28
N GLY A 252 32.91 -6.74 7.40
CA GLY A 252 33.27 -5.33 7.31
C GLY A 252 32.06 -4.41 7.05
N GLU A 253 32.17 -3.13 7.43
CA GLU A 253 31.04 -2.18 7.36
C GLU A 253 30.48 -2.01 5.92
N ALA A 254 31.37 -1.99 4.92
CA ALA A 254 30.99 -1.88 3.51
C ALA A 254 30.14 -3.09 3.06
N GLU A 255 30.48 -4.28 3.54
CA GLU A 255 29.79 -5.53 3.22
C GLU A 255 28.46 -5.64 3.97
N ARG A 256 28.41 -5.28 5.25
CA ARG A 256 27.16 -5.17 6.03
C ARG A 256 26.14 -4.27 5.36
N ARG A 257 26.57 -3.08 4.92
CA ARG A 257 25.69 -2.12 4.23
C ARG A 257 25.22 -2.68 2.89
N ARG A 258 26.05 -3.43 2.16
CA ARG A 258 25.69 -4.08 0.89
C ARG A 258 24.63 -5.16 1.11
N TRP A 259 24.85 -6.03 2.10
CA TRP A 259 23.91 -7.08 2.48
C TRP A 259 22.54 -6.54 2.88
N SER A 260 22.49 -5.53 3.76
CA SER A 260 21.24 -4.91 4.20
C SER A 260 20.46 -4.32 3.01
N ARG A 261 21.15 -3.64 2.08
CA ARG A 261 20.53 -3.08 0.87
C ARG A 261 19.97 -4.17 -0.04
N ALA A 262 20.74 -5.23 -0.30
CA ALA A 262 20.32 -6.33 -1.18
C ALA A 262 19.10 -7.07 -0.61
N LYS A 263 19.12 -7.37 0.69
CA LYS A 263 18.00 -8.01 1.40
C LYS A 263 16.76 -7.12 1.43
N SER A 264 16.90 -5.84 1.78
CA SER A 264 15.78 -4.89 1.80
C SER A 264 15.15 -4.71 0.42
N GLY A 265 15.96 -4.59 -0.64
CA GLY A 265 15.48 -4.50 -2.02
C GLY A 265 14.71 -5.74 -2.45
N SER A 266 15.25 -6.93 -2.15
CA SER A 266 14.59 -8.21 -2.43
C SER A 266 13.26 -8.33 -1.69
N LEU A 267 13.24 -7.94 -0.41
CA LEU A 267 12.01 -7.98 0.39
C LEU A 267 10.95 -7.02 -0.14
N ILE A 268 11.32 -5.80 -0.53
CA ILE A 268 10.36 -4.83 -1.11
C ILE A 268 9.65 -5.43 -2.33
N GLY A 269 10.39 -6.13 -3.21
CA GLY A 269 9.81 -6.80 -4.37
C GLY A 269 8.83 -7.91 -3.98
N ILE A 270 9.24 -8.81 -3.07
CA ILE A 270 8.41 -9.92 -2.59
C ILE A 270 7.15 -9.38 -1.88
N CYS A 271 7.31 -8.45 -0.94
CA CYS A 271 6.19 -7.83 -0.24
C CYS A 271 5.24 -7.14 -1.22
N SER A 272 5.76 -6.43 -2.22
CA SER A 272 4.91 -5.76 -3.22
C SER A 272 4.06 -6.75 -4.01
N ALA A 273 4.66 -7.86 -4.45
CA ALA A 273 3.94 -8.94 -5.15
C ALA A 273 2.87 -9.59 -4.26
N VAL A 274 3.23 -9.96 -3.02
CA VAL A 274 2.30 -10.58 -2.07
C VAL A 274 1.20 -9.60 -1.64
N GLY A 275 1.53 -8.32 -1.44
CA GLY A 275 0.56 -7.28 -1.08
C GLY A 275 -0.48 -7.02 -2.15
N ALA A 276 -0.12 -7.13 -3.43
CA ALA A 276 -1.07 -7.01 -4.54
C ALA A 276 -2.16 -8.10 -4.49
N LEU A 277 -1.83 -9.30 -4.00
CA LEU A 277 -2.82 -10.36 -3.77
C LEU A 277 -3.86 -9.97 -2.72
N GLY A 278 -3.49 -9.10 -1.76
CA GLY A 278 -4.44 -8.53 -0.81
C GLY A 278 -5.57 -7.75 -1.47
N GLY A 279 -5.28 -7.05 -2.58
CA GLY A 279 -6.29 -6.37 -3.37
C GLY A 279 -7.33 -7.31 -3.98
N VAL A 280 -6.86 -8.44 -4.51
CA VAL A 280 -7.72 -9.52 -5.01
C VAL A 280 -8.53 -10.12 -3.87
N GLY A 281 -7.89 -10.39 -2.73
CA GLY A 281 -8.54 -10.95 -1.54
C GLY A 281 -9.71 -10.10 -1.03
N ILE A 282 -9.56 -8.77 -1.01
CA ILE A 282 -10.65 -7.86 -0.61
C ILE A 282 -11.82 -7.90 -1.58
N ASN A 283 -11.55 -7.88 -2.89
CA ASN A 283 -12.62 -7.91 -3.89
C ASN A 283 -13.36 -9.24 -3.86
N LEU A 284 -12.64 -10.36 -3.71
CA LEU A 284 -13.25 -11.68 -3.54
C LEU A 284 -14.07 -11.76 -2.25
N ALA A 285 -13.55 -11.28 -1.12
CA ALA A 285 -14.28 -11.30 0.14
C ALA A 285 -15.60 -10.51 0.07
N LEU A 286 -15.57 -9.29 -0.50
CA LEU A 286 -16.78 -8.48 -0.69
C LEU A 286 -17.75 -9.17 -1.64
N ARG A 287 -17.28 -9.69 -2.78
CA ARG A 287 -18.11 -10.41 -3.74
C ARG A 287 -18.79 -11.63 -3.12
N GLU A 288 -18.03 -12.46 -2.41
CA GLU A 288 -18.55 -13.67 -1.75
C GLU A 288 -19.56 -13.32 -0.64
N SER A 289 -19.30 -12.24 0.10
CA SER A 289 -20.25 -11.72 1.10
C SER A 289 -21.59 -11.36 0.47
N TYR A 290 -21.57 -10.65 -0.67
CA TYR A 290 -22.81 -10.33 -1.39
C TYR A 290 -23.52 -11.55 -1.96
N LEU A 291 -22.77 -12.49 -2.56
CA LEU A 291 -23.37 -13.66 -3.20
C LEU A 291 -24.08 -14.59 -2.22
N HIS A 292 -23.56 -14.73 -1.00
CA HIS A 292 -24.10 -15.65 0.00
C HIS A 292 -24.99 -14.96 1.05
N GLY A 293 -24.64 -13.75 1.46
CA GLY A 293 -25.31 -13.02 2.54
C GLY A 293 -26.18 -11.85 2.07
N GLY A 294 -26.08 -11.44 0.81
CA GLY A 294 -26.76 -10.25 0.29
C GLY A 294 -26.21 -8.91 0.82
N THR A 295 -25.20 -8.94 1.70
CA THR A 295 -24.66 -7.77 2.41
C THR A 295 -23.13 -7.86 2.50
N GLU A 296 -22.45 -6.75 2.81
CA GLU A 296 -20.98 -6.71 2.90
C GLU A 296 -20.45 -7.10 4.30
N THR A 297 -21.34 -7.35 5.26
CA THR A 297 -21.02 -7.49 6.69
C THR A 297 -19.93 -8.53 6.96
N SER A 298 -19.99 -9.70 6.29
CA SER A 298 -19.02 -10.78 6.52
C SER A 298 -17.60 -10.44 6.04
N ALA A 299 -17.49 -9.67 4.94
CA ALA A 299 -16.21 -9.18 4.44
C ALA A 299 -15.58 -8.18 5.43
N TYR A 300 -16.38 -7.28 6.01
CA TYR A 300 -15.88 -6.32 7.00
C TYR A 300 -15.38 -7.00 8.27
N TRP A 301 -16.05 -8.07 8.72
CA TRP A 301 -15.53 -8.92 9.81
C TRP A 301 -14.19 -9.56 9.47
N LEU A 302 -14.04 -10.08 8.24
CA LEU A 302 -12.76 -10.65 7.79
C LEU A 302 -11.64 -9.59 7.81
N PHE A 303 -11.93 -8.36 7.36
CA PHE A 303 -10.95 -7.26 7.41
C PHE A 303 -10.58 -6.92 8.84
N LEU A 304 -11.58 -6.78 9.72
CA LEU A 304 -11.38 -6.49 11.14
C LEU A 304 -10.46 -7.53 11.80
N VAL A 305 -10.77 -8.82 11.64
CA VAL A 305 -9.96 -9.92 12.19
C VAL A 305 -8.53 -9.89 11.64
N SER A 306 -8.38 -9.67 10.33
CA SER A 306 -7.07 -9.57 9.68
C SER A 306 -6.22 -8.43 10.28
N TYR A 307 -6.83 -7.26 10.53
CA TYR A 307 -6.16 -6.13 11.15
C TYR A 307 -5.79 -6.37 12.62
N VAL A 308 -6.66 -7.04 13.39
CA VAL A 308 -6.35 -7.47 14.77
C VAL A 308 -5.14 -8.40 14.78
N VAL A 309 -5.12 -9.42 13.91
CA VAL A 309 -4.00 -10.36 13.81
C VAL A 309 -2.71 -9.62 13.44
N ALA A 310 -2.75 -8.75 12.42
CA ALA A 310 -1.60 -7.96 12.01
C ALA A 310 -1.09 -7.04 13.13
N ALA A 311 -1.99 -6.41 13.91
CA ALA A 311 -1.62 -5.57 15.04
C ALA A 311 -0.92 -6.38 16.15
N ILE A 312 -1.46 -7.55 16.50
CA ILE A 312 -0.86 -8.45 17.50
C ILE A 312 0.55 -8.89 17.05
N VAL A 313 0.70 -9.26 15.79
CA VAL A 313 1.99 -9.68 15.22
C VAL A 313 2.99 -8.53 15.23
N THR A 314 2.58 -7.33 14.79
CA THR A 314 3.41 -6.12 14.80
C THR A 314 3.89 -5.79 16.22
N TRP A 315 2.97 -5.84 17.19
CA TRP A 315 3.28 -5.56 18.59
C TRP A 315 4.29 -6.57 19.15
N ARG A 316 4.05 -7.88 18.96
CA ARG A 316 4.91 -8.95 19.49
C ARG A 316 6.31 -8.95 18.88
N MET A 317 6.43 -8.69 17.57
CA MET A 317 7.69 -8.86 16.85
C MET A 317 8.54 -7.58 16.77
N TYR A 318 7.92 -6.41 16.63
CA TYR A 318 8.65 -5.18 16.30
C TYR A 318 8.50 -4.03 17.30
N VAL A 319 7.55 -4.12 18.25
CA VAL A 319 7.33 -3.06 19.26
C VAL A 319 7.74 -3.53 20.66
N ARG A 320 7.38 -4.76 21.04
CA ARG A 320 7.67 -5.31 22.37
C ARG A 320 9.14 -5.70 22.57
N ARG A 321 9.85 -6.03 21.48
CA ARG A 321 11.29 -6.30 21.50
C ARG A 321 11.99 -4.99 21.13
N PRO A 322 12.59 -4.25 22.08
CA PRO A 322 13.36 -3.08 21.72
C PRO A 322 14.50 -3.53 20.80
N GLU A 323 14.79 -2.77 19.74
CA GLU A 323 16.11 -2.83 19.14
C GLU A 323 17.10 -2.61 20.27
N SER A 324 18.04 -3.53 20.47
CA SER A 324 19.10 -3.38 21.45
C SER A 324 19.94 -2.18 21.07
N THR A 325 19.59 -1.00 21.57
CA THR A 325 20.45 0.17 21.59
C THR A 325 21.53 -0.11 22.63
N LEU A 326 22.62 -0.75 22.20
CA LEU A 326 23.87 -0.67 22.94
C LEU A 326 24.42 0.77 22.78
N PRO A 327 25.06 1.33 23.82
CA PRO A 327 25.59 2.68 23.79
C PRO A 327 26.55 2.87 22.62
N ALA A 328 26.52 4.05 21.98
CA ALA A 328 27.56 4.45 21.05
C ALA A 328 28.93 4.26 21.73
N PRO A 329 29.94 3.66 21.07
CA PRO A 329 31.28 3.60 21.64
C PRO A 329 31.71 5.05 21.89
N ASN A 330 31.97 5.36 23.16
CA ASN A 330 32.52 6.65 23.57
C ASN A 330 33.69 6.96 22.64
N SER A 331 33.59 8.07 21.90
CA SER A 331 34.73 8.66 21.23
C SER A 331 35.73 9.03 22.31
N VAL A 332 36.71 8.16 22.55
CA VAL A 332 37.91 8.50 23.31
C VAL A 332 38.57 9.60 22.49
N LEU A 333 38.37 10.84 22.90
CA LEU A 333 39.15 11.97 22.43
C LEU A 333 40.60 11.71 22.84
N THR A 334 41.41 11.20 21.93
CA THR A 334 42.86 11.24 22.06
C THR A 334 43.27 12.72 21.94
N PRO A 335 43.87 13.33 22.97
CA PRO A 335 44.36 14.69 22.86
C PRO A 335 45.53 14.72 21.86
N GLU A 336 45.42 15.65 20.90
CA GLU A 336 46.43 15.97 19.90
C GLU A 336 47.74 16.39 20.59
N PRO A 337 48.93 15.92 20.13
CA PRO A 337 50.19 16.41 20.67
C PRO A 337 50.41 17.86 20.25
N ALA A 338 50.75 18.72 21.21
CA ALA A 338 51.07 20.11 20.97
C ALA A 338 52.26 20.27 20.01
N PRO A 339 52.22 21.21 19.05
CA PRO A 339 53.32 21.45 18.13
C PRO A 339 54.51 22.09 18.88
N VAL A 340 55.71 21.55 18.62
CA VAL A 340 57.02 22.11 18.99
C VAL A 340 57.60 22.80 17.77
#